data_AF-A0A7D9JMJ0-F1
#
_entry.id   AF-A0A7D9JMJ0-F1
#
_cell.length_a   1.000
_cell.length_b   1.000
_cell.length_c   1.000
_cell.angle_alpha   90.00
_cell.angle_beta   90.00
_cell.angle_gamma   90.00
#
_symmetry.space_group_name_H-M   'P 1'
#
loop_
_entity.id
_entity.type
_entity.pdbx_description
1 polymer ?
#
loop_
_entity_poly.entity_id
_entity_poly.type
_entity_poly.pdbx_seq_one_letter_code
_entity_poly.pdbx_strand_id
1 'polypeptide(L)'
;MSTRQVLQVFEQYQKSRTTFVQTVAELASRPQNIETLQNAGVMSLLRPLLLDIVPTIQQTAALALGRLANYNDDLAEAVVKGDILPQLVYSLAEQNRFYKKAAAFVLRAVAKHSPELAQAVVDCGALDALVICLEEFDPGVKEAAAWALGYIARHNAELSQAVVDAGAVPLLVLCIQEPELSLKRIAASGLSDICKHSPELAQTVVDAGAIAHLAQMILNPDSKLKRQVFSALSQIAKHSVDLAEMVVEAEIFPAVLTCLK
;
A
#
# COMPACT_ATOMS: atom_id res chain seq x y z
N MET A 1 41.60 18.46 -21.35
CA MET A 1 40.82 18.71 -20.11
C MET A 1 41.54 18.04 -18.95
N SER A 2 41.65 18.70 -17.80
CA SER A 2 42.26 18.04 -16.62
C SER A 2 41.31 16.98 -16.07
N THR A 3 41.83 15.90 -15.48
CA THR A 3 41.04 14.84 -14.83
C THR A 3 40.00 15.42 -13.86
N ARG A 4 40.35 16.51 -13.18
CA ARG A 4 39.46 17.27 -12.30
C ARG A 4 38.25 17.87 -13.02
N GLN A 5 38.43 18.43 -14.22
CA GLN A 5 37.31 18.98 -15.01
C GLN A 5 36.33 17.89 -15.45
N VAL A 6 36.84 16.71 -15.81
CA VAL A 6 35.98 15.57 -16.18
C VAL A 6 35.14 15.13 -14.97
N LEU A 7 35.76 14.92 -13.81
CA LEU A 7 35.03 14.51 -12.60
C LEU A 7 33.98 15.53 -12.16
N GLN A 8 34.27 16.83 -12.28
CA GLN A 8 33.31 17.89 -11.96
C GLN A 8 32.02 17.83 -12.80
N VAL A 9 32.11 17.43 -14.07
CA VAL A 9 30.92 17.27 -14.93
C VAL A 9 30.01 16.16 -14.41
N PHE A 10 30.58 15.02 -14.01
CA PHE A 10 29.82 13.90 -13.45
C PHE A 10 29.20 14.24 -12.09
N GLU A 11 29.97 14.90 -11.22
CA GLU A 11 29.47 15.36 -9.91
C GLU A 11 28.32 16.35 -10.06
N GLN A 12 28.45 17.30 -10.99
CA GLN A 12 27.37 18.26 -11.27
C GLN A 12 26.12 17.56 -11.79
N TYR A 13 26.26 16.61 -12.72
CA TYR A 13 25.13 15.87 -13.26
C TYR A 13 24.41 15.08 -12.16
N GLN A 14 25.14 14.34 -11.32
CA GLN A 14 24.56 13.61 -10.20
C GLN A 14 23.85 14.54 -9.20
N LYS A 15 24.45 15.68 -8.88
CA LYS A 15 23.85 16.69 -7.99
C LYS A 15 22.57 17.25 -8.59
N SER A 16 22.56 17.58 -9.88
CA SER A 16 21.38 18.07 -10.59
C SER A 16 20.24 17.04 -10.58
N ARG A 17 20.52 15.75 -10.83
CA ARG A 17 19.48 14.70 -10.75
C ARG A 17 18.91 14.58 -9.33
N THR A 18 19.79 14.61 -8.32
CA THR A 18 19.37 14.55 -6.90
C THR A 18 18.47 15.72 -6.53
N THR A 19 18.89 16.96 -6.85
CA THR A 19 18.09 18.16 -6.59
C THR A 19 16.77 18.10 -7.34
N PHE A 20 16.78 17.67 -8.61
CA PHE A 20 15.57 17.55 -9.42
C PHE A 20 14.54 16.63 -8.76
N VAL A 21 14.89 15.39 -8.41
CA VAL A 21 13.91 14.45 -7.81
C VAL A 21 13.40 14.94 -6.46
N GLN A 22 14.27 15.54 -5.64
CA GLN A 22 13.88 16.07 -4.32
C GLN A 22 12.88 17.22 -4.46
N THR A 23 13.19 18.20 -5.31
CA THR A 23 12.31 19.34 -5.55
C THR A 23 10.99 18.89 -6.19
N VAL A 24 11.02 18.00 -7.18
CA VAL A 24 9.80 17.47 -7.80
C VAL A 24 8.96 16.70 -6.78
N ALA A 25 9.56 15.85 -5.95
CA ALA A 25 8.82 15.15 -4.91
C ALA A 25 8.16 16.12 -3.93
N GLU A 26 8.88 17.16 -3.49
CA GLU A 26 8.33 18.19 -2.61
C GLU A 26 7.19 18.97 -3.28
N LEU A 27 7.36 19.40 -4.52
CA LEU A 27 6.33 20.10 -5.28
C LEU A 27 5.08 19.23 -5.47
N ALA A 28 5.25 17.93 -5.74
CA ALA A 28 4.17 16.96 -5.88
C ALA A 28 3.44 16.67 -4.56
N SER A 29 3.94 17.13 -3.40
CA SER A 29 3.19 17.04 -2.14
C SER A 29 2.04 18.04 -2.06
N ARG A 30 2.03 19.07 -2.92
CA ARG A 30 1.05 20.15 -2.92
C ARG A 30 0.11 20.02 -4.12
N PRO A 31 -1.21 19.82 -3.92
CA PRO A 31 -2.22 19.73 -4.98
C PRO A 31 -2.11 20.79 -6.07
N GLN A 32 -1.90 22.06 -5.69
CA GLN A 32 -1.83 23.20 -6.60
C GLN A 32 -0.68 23.13 -7.63
N ASN A 33 0.32 22.29 -7.41
CA ASN A 33 1.45 22.15 -8.31
C ASN A 33 1.28 21.00 -9.30
N ILE A 34 0.32 20.11 -9.09
CA ILE A 34 0.23 18.83 -9.81
C ILE A 34 -0.03 19.06 -11.30
N GLU A 35 -0.98 19.95 -11.63
CA GLU A 35 -1.29 20.30 -13.01
C GLU A 35 -0.07 20.91 -13.73
N THR A 36 0.66 21.82 -13.07
CA THR A 36 1.89 22.41 -13.61
C THR A 36 2.97 21.35 -13.86
N LEU A 37 3.15 20.42 -12.91
CA LEU A 37 4.11 19.32 -13.04
C LEU A 37 3.73 18.37 -14.18
N GLN A 38 2.44 18.07 -14.33
CA GLN A 38 1.91 17.25 -15.42
C GLN A 38 2.15 17.93 -16.77
N ASN A 39 1.81 19.22 -16.90
CA ASN A 39 2.03 20.00 -18.12
C ASN A 39 3.52 20.15 -18.48
N ALA A 40 4.41 20.12 -17.48
CA ALA A 40 5.85 20.09 -17.70
C ALA A 40 6.41 18.71 -18.12
N GLY A 41 5.56 17.69 -18.23
CA GLY A 41 5.97 16.34 -18.64
C GLY A 41 6.76 15.59 -17.57
N VAL A 42 6.54 15.88 -16.28
CA VAL A 42 7.34 15.33 -15.17
C VAL A 42 7.45 13.80 -15.18
N MET A 43 6.41 13.09 -15.65
CA MET A 43 6.35 11.63 -15.67
C MET A 43 7.46 11.02 -16.54
N SER A 44 7.70 11.58 -17.72
CA SER A 44 8.73 11.09 -18.65
C SER A 44 10.14 11.37 -18.12
N LEU A 45 10.31 12.40 -17.30
CA LEU A 45 11.57 12.74 -16.64
C LEU A 45 11.85 11.87 -15.41
N LEU A 46 10.81 11.46 -14.68
CA LEU A 46 10.95 10.60 -13.49
C LEU A 46 11.17 9.12 -13.84
N ARG A 47 10.55 8.62 -14.93
CA ARG A 47 10.69 7.21 -15.37
C ARG A 47 12.15 6.74 -15.45
N PRO A 48 13.08 7.41 -16.18
CA PRO A 48 14.47 6.94 -16.26
C PRO A 48 15.20 6.99 -14.91
N LEU A 49 14.78 7.87 -13.99
CA LEU A 49 15.41 8.02 -12.67
C LEU A 49 15.06 6.88 -11.71
N LEU A 50 14.06 6.05 -12.04
CA LEU A 50 13.80 4.81 -11.33
C LEU A 50 14.89 3.75 -11.55
N LEU A 51 15.68 3.85 -12.64
CA LEU A 51 16.84 2.99 -12.92
C LEU A 51 18.17 3.67 -12.58
N ASP A 52 18.14 4.77 -11.83
CA ASP A 52 19.37 5.49 -11.49
C ASP A 52 20.33 4.63 -10.66
N ILE A 53 21.64 4.78 -10.84
CA ILE A 53 22.63 4.06 -10.03
C ILE A 53 22.61 4.46 -8.55
N VAL A 54 22.03 5.63 -8.22
CA VAL A 54 21.96 6.14 -6.86
C VAL A 54 20.61 5.75 -6.21
N PRO A 55 20.61 4.92 -5.15
CA PRO A 55 19.37 4.45 -4.52
C PRO A 55 18.48 5.57 -3.98
N THR A 56 19.09 6.68 -3.51
CA THR A 56 18.34 7.84 -3.04
C THR A 56 17.61 8.56 -4.17
N ILE A 57 18.14 8.54 -5.39
CA ILE A 57 17.45 9.10 -6.55
C ILE A 57 16.28 8.20 -6.94
N GLN A 58 16.51 6.89 -7.01
CA GLN A 58 15.48 5.89 -7.33
C GLN A 58 14.27 5.99 -6.38
N GLN A 59 14.52 5.96 -5.06
CA GLN A 59 13.44 6.01 -4.06
C GLN A 59 12.68 7.34 -4.10
N THR A 60 13.37 8.47 -4.35
CA THR A 60 12.72 9.78 -4.40
C THR A 60 11.93 9.97 -5.70
N ALA A 61 12.42 9.41 -6.81
CA ALA A 61 11.66 9.34 -8.05
C ALA A 61 10.38 8.51 -7.89
N ALA A 62 10.46 7.33 -7.27
CA ALA A 62 9.29 6.51 -6.96
C ALA A 62 8.31 7.25 -6.03
N LEU A 63 8.81 7.92 -4.99
CA LEU A 63 7.97 8.73 -4.10
C LEU A 63 7.25 9.87 -4.84
N ALA A 64 7.94 10.56 -5.74
CA ALA A 64 7.35 11.62 -6.56
C ALA A 64 6.23 11.07 -7.46
N LEU A 65 6.49 9.94 -8.13
CA LEU A 65 5.49 9.25 -8.96
C LEU A 65 4.28 8.82 -8.13
N GLY A 66 4.49 8.27 -6.93
CA GLY A 66 3.39 7.89 -6.05
C GLY A 66 2.56 9.08 -5.57
N ARG A 67 3.18 10.24 -5.36
CA ARG A 67 2.47 11.48 -4.99
C ARG A 67 1.61 11.99 -6.13
N LEU A 68 2.15 12.00 -7.35
CA LEU A 68 1.44 12.37 -8.57
C LEU A 68 0.27 11.42 -8.82
N ALA A 69 0.53 10.11 -8.83
CA ALA A 69 -0.48 9.08 -9.01
C ALA A 69 -1.57 9.14 -7.94
N ASN A 70 -1.25 9.46 -6.68
CA ASN A 70 -2.27 9.50 -5.62
C ASN A 70 -3.27 10.67 -5.77
N TYR A 71 -2.94 11.68 -6.59
CA TYR A 71 -3.73 12.89 -6.74
C TYR A 71 -4.95 12.72 -7.65
N ASN A 72 -4.77 12.17 -8.86
CA ASN A 72 -5.84 11.97 -9.82
C ASN A 72 -5.66 10.66 -10.61
N ASP A 73 -6.75 10.24 -11.25
CA ASP A 73 -6.82 9.01 -12.03
C ASP A 73 -5.97 9.10 -13.31
N ASP A 74 -5.98 10.25 -13.99
CA ASP A 74 -5.18 10.47 -15.21
C ASP A 74 -3.68 10.24 -15.02
N LEU A 75 -3.12 10.66 -13.88
CA LEU A 75 -1.71 10.45 -13.53
C LEU A 75 -1.44 9.01 -13.12
N ALA A 76 -2.41 8.34 -12.49
CA ALA A 76 -2.31 6.91 -12.22
C ALA A 76 -2.34 6.08 -13.52
N GLU A 77 -3.21 6.43 -14.46
CA GLU A 77 -3.20 5.86 -15.82
C GLU A 77 -1.87 6.13 -16.53
N ALA A 78 -1.30 7.33 -16.39
CA ALA A 78 0.00 7.66 -16.96
C ALA A 78 1.13 6.80 -16.38
N VAL A 79 1.05 6.41 -15.09
CA VAL A 79 1.98 5.44 -14.49
C VAL A 79 1.85 4.08 -15.17
N VAL A 80 0.63 3.60 -15.40
CA VAL A 80 0.37 2.30 -16.05
C VAL A 80 0.83 2.31 -17.51
N LYS A 81 0.39 3.29 -18.30
CA LYS A 81 0.75 3.45 -19.72
C LYS A 81 2.25 3.68 -19.93
N GLY A 82 2.95 4.14 -18.90
CA GLY A 82 4.39 4.36 -18.90
C GLY A 82 5.23 3.13 -18.53
N ASP A 83 4.65 1.93 -18.40
CA ASP A 83 5.31 0.69 -17.92
C ASP A 83 6.12 0.88 -16.63
N ILE A 84 5.67 1.78 -15.75
CA ILE A 84 6.37 2.04 -14.49
C ILE A 84 6.12 0.91 -13.49
N LEU A 85 4.93 0.30 -13.50
CA LEU A 85 4.56 -0.75 -12.53
C LEU A 85 5.46 -2.00 -12.63
N PRO A 86 5.66 -2.62 -13.81
CA PRO A 86 6.52 -3.81 -13.91
C PRO A 86 7.95 -3.53 -13.45
N GLN A 87 8.47 -2.34 -13.75
CA GLN A 87 9.80 -1.92 -13.35
C GLN A 87 9.94 -1.78 -11.82
N LEU A 88 8.92 -1.21 -11.16
CA LEU A 88 8.88 -1.10 -9.71
C LEU A 88 8.79 -2.47 -9.04
N VAL A 89 7.95 -3.38 -9.57
CA VAL A 89 7.77 -4.73 -9.03
C VAL A 89 9.05 -5.55 -9.16
N TYR A 90 9.72 -5.52 -10.32
CA TYR A 90 10.99 -6.21 -10.53
C TYR A 90 12.05 -5.78 -9.50
N SER A 91 12.08 -4.48 -9.20
CA SER A 91 13.05 -3.91 -8.26
C SER A 91 12.64 -4.08 -6.79
N LEU A 92 11.42 -4.54 -6.51
CA LEU A 92 10.86 -4.53 -5.15
C LEU A 92 11.52 -5.57 -4.24
N ALA A 93 11.90 -6.74 -4.78
CA ALA A 93 12.48 -7.83 -3.99
C ALA A 93 13.92 -7.55 -3.51
N GLU A 94 14.77 -6.99 -4.38
CA GLU A 94 16.22 -6.88 -4.14
C GLU A 94 16.66 -5.55 -3.51
N GLN A 95 15.76 -4.58 -3.39
CA GLN A 95 16.11 -3.22 -2.99
C GLN A 95 15.98 -2.96 -1.49
N ASN A 96 16.51 -1.80 -1.06
CA ASN A 96 16.47 -1.40 0.33
C ASN A 96 15.04 -1.08 0.82
N ARG A 97 14.86 -1.03 2.15
CA ARG A 97 13.57 -0.73 2.80
C ARG A 97 12.92 0.59 2.36
N PHE A 98 13.70 1.60 1.99
CA PHE A 98 13.15 2.90 1.60
C PHE A 98 12.57 2.85 0.19
N TYR A 99 13.23 2.13 -0.72
CA TYR A 99 12.71 1.85 -2.04
C TYR A 99 11.45 0.98 -1.95
N LYS A 100 11.46 -0.10 -1.16
CA LYS A 100 10.27 -0.96 -0.93
C LYS A 100 9.05 -0.14 -0.49
N LYS A 101 9.23 0.78 0.47
CA LYS A 101 8.16 1.72 0.90
C LYS A 101 7.68 2.63 -0.23
N ALA A 102 8.61 3.20 -0.99
CA ALA A 102 8.27 4.10 -2.09
C ALA A 102 7.53 3.37 -3.22
N ALA A 103 8.01 2.19 -3.62
CA ALA A 103 7.39 1.35 -4.64
C ALA A 103 5.98 0.91 -4.20
N ALA A 104 5.83 0.36 -2.99
CA ALA A 104 4.53 0.00 -2.43
C ALA A 104 3.58 1.21 -2.37
N PHE A 105 4.08 2.41 -2.09
CA PHE A 105 3.28 3.64 -2.16
C PHE A 105 2.79 3.96 -3.58
N VAL A 106 3.60 3.75 -4.63
CA VAL A 106 3.12 3.92 -6.01
C VAL A 106 2.04 2.89 -6.34
N LEU A 107 2.27 1.61 -6.03
CA LEU A 107 1.31 0.53 -6.27
C LEU A 107 -0.03 0.84 -5.60
N ARG A 108 0.02 1.27 -4.34
CA ARG A 108 -1.14 1.74 -3.58
C ARG A 108 -1.84 2.93 -4.23
N ALA A 109 -1.06 3.92 -4.66
CA ALA A 109 -1.58 5.15 -5.23
C ALA A 109 -2.34 4.88 -6.55
N VAL A 110 -1.85 3.94 -7.35
CA VAL A 110 -2.50 3.52 -8.60
C VAL A 110 -3.73 2.66 -8.31
N ALA A 111 -3.57 1.62 -7.48
CA ALA A 111 -4.67 0.73 -7.10
C ALA A 111 -5.82 1.46 -6.40
N LYS A 112 -5.61 2.66 -5.87
CA LYS A 112 -6.67 3.43 -5.22
C LYS A 112 -7.77 3.87 -6.21
N HIS A 113 -7.50 4.25 -7.44
CA HIS A 113 -8.52 5.04 -8.17
C HIS A 113 -9.65 4.21 -8.77
N SER A 114 -9.35 3.10 -9.43
CA SER A 114 -10.33 2.31 -10.17
C SER A 114 -10.02 0.81 -10.13
N PRO A 115 -11.01 -0.06 -10.36
CA PRO A 115 -10.78 -1.50 -10.50
C PRO A 115 -9.84 -1.83 -11.66
N GLU A 116 -9.89 -1.08 -12.78
CA GLU A 116 -9.01 -1.30 -13.94
C GLU A 116 -7.55 -1.03 -13.59
N LEU A 117 -7.28 0.03 -12.84
CA LEU A 117 -5.92 0.33 -12.37
C LEU A 117 -5.44 -0.65 -11.29
N ALA A 118 -6.33 -1.10 -10.41
CA ALA A 118 -6.01 -2.15 -9.46
C ALA A 118 -5.70 -3.47 -10.18
N GLN A 119 -6.44 -3.81 -11.24
CA GLN A 119 -6.16 -4.96 -12.09
C GLN A 119 -4.79 -4.82 -12.77
N ALA A 120 -4.45 -3.64 -13.31
CA ALA A 120 -3.12 -3.40 -13.88
C ALA A 120 -1.97 -3.60 -12.87
N VAL A 121 -2.21 -3.30 -11.58
CA VAL A 121 -1.26 -3.59 -10.50
C VAL A 121 -1.17 -5.10 -10.23
N VAL A 122 -2.27 -5.84 -10.31
CA VAL A 122 -2.25 -7.30 -10.20
C VAL A 122 -1.51 -7.94 -11.38
N ASP A 123 -1.82 -7.51 -12.61
CA ASP A 123 -1.28 -8.04 -13.85
C ASP A 123 0.25 -7.87 -13.97
N CYS A 124 0.83 -6.88 -13.29
CA CYS A 124 2.29 -6.70 -13.25
C CYS A 124 3.00 -7.57 -12.21
N GLY A 125 2.31 -8.48 -11.53
CA GLY A 125 2.87 -9.38 -10.52
C GLY A 125 3.13 -8.70 -9.17
N ALA A 126 2.45 -7.59 -8.87
CA ALA A 126 2.69 -6.85 -7.63
C ALA A 126 2.26 -7.61 -6.37
N LEU A 127 1.31 -8.54 -6.46
CA LEU A 127 0.78 -9.25 -5.30
C LEU A 127 1.87 -10.07 -4.58
N ASP A 128 2.60 -10.91 -5.30
CA ASP A 128 3.68 -11.73 -4.73
C ASP A 128 4.76 -10.83 -4.09
N ALA A 129 5.11 -9.75 -4.76
CA ALA A 129 6.11 -8.79 -4.27
C ALA A 129 5.63 -8.06 -2.99
N LEU A 130 4.35 -7.70 -2.92
CA LEU A 130 3.75 -7.07 -1.74
C LEU A 130 3.63 -8.06 -0.57
N VAL A 131 3.33 -9.33 -0.84
CA VAL A 131 3.28 -10.40 0.15
C VAL A 131 4.66 -10.64 0.77
N ILE A 132 5.71 -10.71 -0.04
CA ILE A 132 7.11 -10.76 0.45
C ILE A 132 7.42 -9.54 1.35
N CYS A 133 6.91 -8.35 1.00
CA CYS A 133 7.08 -7.17 1.85
C CYS A 133 6.37 -7.23 3.20
N LEU A 134 5.32 -8.04 3.37
CA LEU A 134 4.67 -8.25 4.68
C LEU A 134 5.54 -9.11 5.61
N GLU A 135 6.45 -9.92 5.05
CA GLU A 135 7.38 -10.77 5.81
C GLU A 135 8.63 -10.02 6.28
N GLU A 136 8.89 -8.81 5.77
CA GLU A 136 10.05 -7.99 6.12
C GLU A 136 10.02 -7.53 7.59
N PHE A 137 11.18 -7.40 8.23
CA PHE A 137 11.26 -6.95 9.63
C PHE A 137 10.84 -5.48 9.84
N ASP A 138 10.97 -4.62 8.83
CA ASP A 138 10.67 -3.18 8.98
C ASP A 138 9.15 -2.93 8.95
N PRO A 139 8.54 -2.45 10.05
CA PRO A 139 7.09 -2.29 10.15
C PRO A 139 6.54 -1.26 9.16
N GLY A 140 7.36 -0.29 8.72
CA GLY A 140 6.93 0.66 7.70
C GLY A 140 6.85 0.04 6.30
N VAL A 141 7.64 -1.01 6.01
CA VAL A 141 7.52 -1.78 4.77
C VAL A 141 6.24 -2.61 4.81
N LYS A 142 6.00 -3.31 5.93
CA LYS A 142 4.74 -4.05 6.17
C LYS A 142 3.53 -3.12 6.03
N GLU A 143 3.58 -1.92 6.62
CA GLU A 143 2.49 -0.95 6.57
C GLU A 143 2.20 -0.52 5.14
N ALA A 144 3.24 -0.18 4.35
CA ALA A 144 3.07 0.23 2.97
C ALA A 144 2.47 -0.90 2.11
N ALA A 145 2.92 -2.15 2.32
CA ALA A 145 2.44 -3.31 1.60
C ALA A 145 1.01 -3.69 1.98
N ALA A 146 0.69 -3.75 3.27
CA ALA A 146 -0.66 -4.02 3.77
C ALA A 146 -1.66 -2.99 3.23
N TRP A 147 -1.23 -1.73 3.13
CA TRP A 147 -2.07 -0.67 2.59
C TRP A 147 -2.33 -0.85 1.09
N ALA A 148 -1.30 -1.19 0.30
CA ALA A 148 -1.45 -1.48 -1.12
C ALA A 148 -2.42 -2.65 -1.36
N LEU A 149 -2.25 -3.75 -0.64
CA LEU A 149 -3.11 -4.94 -0.73
C LEU A 149 -4.56 -4.62 -0.37
N GLY A 150 -4.81 -3.86 0.69
CA GLY A 150 -6.16 -3.40 1.04
C GLY A 150 -6.80 -2.55 -0.07
N TYR A 151 -6.02 -1.66 -0.69
CA TYR A 151 -6.50 -0.84 -1.81
C TYR A 151 -6.80 -1.64 -3.09
N ILE A 152 -6.12 -2.75 -3.31
CA ILE A 152 -6.44 -3.67 -4.41
C ILE A 152 -7.73 -4.43 -4.08
N ALA A 153 -7.78 -5.07 -2.91
CA ALA A 153 -8.91 -5.89 -2.48
C ALA A 153 -10.23 -5.11 -2.39
N ARG A 154 -10.19 -3.80 -2.13
CA ARG A 154 -11.41 -3.03 -1.84
C ARG A 154 -12.41 -2.91 -3.01
N HIS A 155 -11.99 -3.15 -4.24
CA HIS A 155 -12.77 -2.78 -5.42
C HIS A 155 -13.84 -3.80 -5.80
N ASN A 156 -13.47 -5.07 -5.94
CA ASN A 156 -14.40 -6.14 -6.33
C ASN A 156 -13.95 -7.49 -5.76
N ALA A 157 -14.81 -8.50 -5.90
CA ALA A 157 -14.57 -9.85 -5.39
C ALA A 157 -13.38 -10.53 -6.09
N GLU A 158 -13.17 -10.30 -7.38
CA GLU A 158 -12.08 -10.93 -8.16
C GLU A 158 -10.70 -10.44 -7.68
N LEU A 159 -10.53 -9.14 -7.50
CA LEU A 159 -9.30 -8.53 -6.96
C LEU A 159 -9.08 -8.92 -5.50
N SER A 160 -10.15 -9.02 -4.71
CA SER A 160 -10.07 -9.52 -3.34
C SER A 160 -9.62 -10.98 -3.31
N GLN A 161 -10.18 -11.83 -4.17
CA GLN A 161 -9.78 -13.23 -4.30
C GLN A 161 -8.32 -13.34 -4.73
N ALA A 162 -7.86 -12.52 -5.68
CA ALA A 162 -6.45 -12.51 -6.07
C ALA A 162 -5.51 -12.19 -4.89
N VAL A 163 -5.89 -11.23 -4.03
CA VAL A 163 -5.13 -10.90 -2.80
C VAL A 163 -5.13 -12.08 -1.81
N VAL A 164 -6.24 -12.80 -1.69
CA VAL A 164 -6.35 -14.01 -0.86
C VAL A 164 -5.47 -15.14 -1.42
N ASP A 165 -5.55 -15.40 -2.72
CA ASP A 165 -4.81 -16.46 -3.42
C ASP A 165 -3.30 -16.24 -3.36
N ALA A 166 -2.85 -14.97 -3.32
CA ALA A 166 -1.45 -14.61 -3.10
C ALA A 166 -0.97 -14.89 -1.67
N GLY A 167 -1.84 -15.30 -0.74
CA GLY A 167 -1.48 -15.63 0.64
C GLY A 167 -1.35 -14.41 1.58
N ALA A 168 -1.97 -13.29 1.25
CA ALA A 168 -1.86 -12.07 2.06
C ALA A 168 -2.59 -12.16 3.42
N VAL A 169 -3.68 -12.92 3.51
CA VAL A 169 -4.57 -12.92 4.69
C VAL A 169 -3.85 -13.34 5.99
N PRO A 170 -3.13 -14.47 6.07
CA PRO A 170 -2.40 -14.83 7.29
C PRO A 170 -1.38 -13.78 7.71
N LEU A 171 -0.67 -13.17 6.75
CA LEU A 171 0.32 -12.13 7.02
C LEU A 171 -0.31 -10.83 7.53
N LEU A 172 -1.49 -10.45 7.01
CA LEU A 172 -2.26 -9.33 7.54
C LEU A 172 -2.74 -9.58 8.97
N VAL A 173 -3.14 -10.82 9.30
CA VAL A 173 -3.48 -11.20 10.69
C VAL A 173 -2.26 -11.12 11.61
N LEU A 174 -1.07 -11.51 11.15
CA LEU A 174 0.18 -11.29 11.90
C LEU A 174 0.49 -9.80 12.08
N CYS A 175 0.25 -8.97 11.07
CA CYS A 175 0.46 -7.51 11.16
C CYS A 175 -0.44 -6.82 12.22
N ILE A 176 -1.60 -7.38 12.55
CA ILE A 176 -2.46 -6.86 13.64
C ILE A 176 -1.81 -7.05 15.02
N GLN A 177 -0.92 -8.04 15.15
CA GLN A 177 -0.28 -8.39 16.43
C GLN A 177 0.94 -7.52 16.72
N GLU A 178 1.56 -6.95 15.68
CA GLU A 178 2.75 -6.09 15.77
C GLU A 178 2.52 -4.84 16.63
N PRO A 179 3.51 -4.33 17.37
CA PRO A 179 3.31 -3.24 18.32
C PRO A 179 2.89 -1.91 17.66
N GLU A 180 3.20 -1.70 16.37
CA GLU A 180 2.95 -0.45 15.66
C GLU A 180 1.46 -0.20 15.39
N LEU A 181 0.92 0.80 16.08
CA LEU A 181 -0.50 1.18 15.95
C LEU A 181 -0.91 1.52 14.51
N SER A 182 -0.03 2.14 13.72
CA SER A 182 -0.31 2.45 12.31
C SER A 182 -0.48 1.17 11.49
N LEU A 183 0.43 0.20 11.65
CA LEU A 183 0.36 -1.09 11.00
C LEU A 183 -0.92 -1.85 11.38
N LYS A 184 -1.27 -1.90 12.68
CA LYS A 184 -2.53 -2.52 13.14
C LYS A 184 -3.76 -1.94 12.45
N ARG A 185 -3.85 -0.61 12.35
CA ARG A 185 -4.98 0.08 11.71
C ARG A 185 -5.09 -0.28 10.24
N ILE A 186 -3.96 -0.29 9.53
CA ILE A 186 -3.92 -0.59 8.10
C ILE A 186 -4.24 -2.07 7.86
N ALA A 187 -3.67 -2.99 8.66
CA ALA A 187 -3.95 -4.41 8.54
C ALA A 187 -5.43 -4.73 8.81
N ALA A 188 -6.02 -4.15 9.85
CA ALA A 188 -7.46 -4.29 10.13
C ALA A 188 -8.34 -3.70 9.01
N SER A 189 -7.95 -2.57 8.42
CA SER A 189 -8.63 -2.00 7.25
C SER A 189 -8.52 -2.92 6.03
N GLY A 190 -7.34 -3.49 5.77
CA GLY A 190 -7.12 -4.41 4.66
C GLY A 190 -7.95 -5.68 4.77
N LEU A 191 -8.01 -6.29 5.96
CA LEU A 191 -8.89 -7.44 6.21
C LEU A 191 -10.38 -7.08 6.03
N SER A 192 -10.80 -5.89 6.46
CA SER A 192 -12.15 -5.38 6.22
C SER A 192 -12.47 -5.23 4.72
N ASP A 193 -11.51 -4.71 3.95
CA ASP A 193 -11.64 -4.55 2.50
C ASP A 193 -11.68 -5.89 1.75
N ILE A 194 -11.04 -6.93 2.28
CA ILE A 194 -11.08 -8.29 1.73
C ILE A 194 -12.44 -8.95 2.00
N CYS A 195 -12.87 -8.98 3.27
CA CYS A 195 -14.04 -9.76 3.66
C CYS A 195 -15.36 -9.15 3.20
N LYS A 196 -15.43 -7.88 2.80
CA LYS A 196 -16.71 -7.23 2.46
C LYS A 196 -17.43 -7.77 1.22
N HIS A 197 -16.76 -8.53 0.34
CA HIS A 197 -17.27 -8.86 -1.00
C HIS A 197 -18.03 -10.17 -1.11
N SER A 198 -17.65 -11.22 -0.37
CA SER A 198 -18.30 -12.53 -0.44
C SER A 198 -18.20 -13.30 0.89
N PRO A 199 -19.12 -14.25 1.15
CA PRO A 199 -19.05 -15.10 2.33
C PRO A 199 -17.79 -15.99 2.34
N GLU A 200 -17.31 -16.46 1.18
CA GLU A 200 -16.10 -17.29 1.07
C GLU A 200 -14.83 -16.51 1.46
N LEU A 201 -14.74 -15.25 1.03
CA LEU A 201 -13.65 -14.34 1.41
C LEU A 201 -13.70 -14.03 2.91
N ALA A 202 -14.90 -13.81 3.45
CA ALA A 202 -15.07 -13.63 4.88
C ALA A 202 -14.67 -14.87 5.67
N GLN A 203 -15.10 -16.06 5.23
CA GLN A 203 -14.72 -17.33 5.84
C GLN A 203 -13.20 -17.53 5.84
N THR A 204 -12.52 -17.22 4.73
CA THR A 204 -11.06 -17.32 4.66
C THR A 204 -10.35 -16.43 5.70
N VAL A 205 -10.87 -15.22 5.93
CA VAL A 205 -10.37 -14.31 6.97
C VAL A 205 -10.63 -14.86 8.38
N VAL A 206 -11.78 -15.50 8.59
CA VAL A 206 -12.12 -16.15 9.85
C VAL A 206 -11.23 -17.37 10.11
N ASP A 207 -11.01 -18.21 9.11
CA ASP A 207 -10.18 -19.42 9.18
C ASP A 207 -8.71 -19.07 9.47
N ALA A 208 -8.24 -17.90 9.04
CA ALA A 208 -6.94 -17.35 9.42
C ALA A 208 -6.85 -16.85 10.88
N GLY A 209 -7.92 -16.97 11.66
CA GLY A 209 -7.98 -16.59 13.07
C GLY A 209 -8.15 -15.08 13.30
N ALA A 210 -8.60 -14.31 12.30
CA ALA A 210 -8.68 -12.85 12.40
C ALA A 210 -9.62 -12.37 13.53
N ILE A 211 -10.75 -13.06 13.79
CA ILE A 211 -11.74 -12.64 14.79
C ILE A 211 -11.12 -12.51 16.18
N ALA A 212 -10.37 -13.51 16.64
CA ALA A 212 -9.78 -13.50 17.97
C ALA A 212 -8.81 -12.31 18.17
N HIS A 213 -8.00 -12.03 17.14
CA HIS A 213 -7.02 -10.95 17.18
C HIS A 213 -7.70 -9.57 17.09
N LEU A 214 -8.72 -9.44 16.23
CA LEU A 214 -9.53 -8.23 16.11
C LEU A 214 -10.28 -7.94 17.42
N ALA A 215 -10.88 -8.94 18.06
CA ALA A 215 -11.57 -8.81 19.34
C ALA A 215 -10.66 -8.24 20.43
N GLN A 216 -9.42 -8.74 20.55
CA GLN A 216 -8.43 -8.21 21.49
C GLN A 216 -8.10 -6.74 21.23
N MET A 217 -8.11 -6.30 19.97
CA MET A 217 -7.79 -4.91 19.63
C MET A 217 -8.87 -3.90 20.06
N ILE A 218 -10.09 -4.34 20.37
CA ILE A 218 -11.17 -3.46 20.88
C ILE A 218 -10.78 -2.83 22.22
N LEU A 219 -9.95 -3.50 23.01
CA LEU A 219 -9.46 -3.01 24.29
C LEU A 219 -8.41 -1.90 24.16
N ASN A 220 -7.84 -1.71 22.96
CA ASN A 220 -6.86 -0.66 22.71
C ASN A 220 -7.53 0.73 22.84
N PRO A 221 -6.94 1.72 23.53
CA PRO A 221 -7.56 3.04 23.72
C PRO A 221 -7.75 3.84 22.40
N ASP A 222 -7.08 3.43 21.31
CA ASP A 222 -7.11 4.16 20.06
C ASP A 222 -8.45 4.06 19.30
N SER A 223 -9.14 5.20 19.17
CA SER A 223 -10.45 5.28 18.50
C SER A 223 -10.41 4.95 17.02
N LYS A 224 -9.31 5.26 16.32
CA LYS A 224 -9.15 4.95 14.89
C LYS A 224 -8.99 3.45 14.67
N LEU A 225 -8.20 2.77 15.49
CA LEU A 225 -8.05 1.32 15.45
C LEU A 225 -9.38 0.63 15.76
N LYS A 226 -10.08 1.04 16.84
CA LYS A 226 -11.41 0.50 17.16
C LYS A 226 -12.38 0.61 15.98
N ARG A 227 -12.40 1.75 15.28
CA ARG A 227 -13.25 1.93 14.09
C ARG A 227 -12.93 0.90 12.99
N GLN A 228 -11.64 0.67 12.71
CA GLN A 228 -11.25 -0.31 11.69
C GLN A 228 -11.56 -1.75 12.13
N VAL A 229 -11.37 -2.07 13.40
CA VAL A 229 -11.71 -3.37 13.98
C VAL A 229 -13.21 -3.63 13.90
N PHE A 230 -14.05 -2.67 14.30
CA PHE A 230 -15.50 -2.80 14.19
C PHE A 230 -15.96 -2.87 12.75
N SER A 231 -15.33 -2.13 11.84
CA SER A 231 -15.58 -2.25 10.41
C SER A 231 -15.32 -3.69 9.94
N ALA A 232 -14.15 -4.27 10.24
CA ALA A 232 -13.81 -5.63 9.85
C ALA A 232 -14.79 -6.68 10.42
N LEU A 233 -15.09 -6.61 11.72
CA LEU A 233 -16.04 -7.54 12.35
C LEU A 233 -17.46 -7.40 11.78
N SER A 234 -17.88 -6.17 11.46
CA SER A 234 -19.17 -5.91 10.80
C SER A 234 -19.22 -6.49 9.38
N GLN A 235 -18.13 -6.35 8.61
CA GLN A 235 -18.04 -6.93 7.27
C GLN A 235 -18.00 -8.46 7.28
N ILE A 236 -17.49 -9.09 8.35
CA ILE A 236 -17.55 -10.54 8.54
C ILE A 236 -18.98 -10.97 8.88
N ALA A 237 -19.58 -10.36 9.91
CA ALA A 237 -20.87 -10.77 10.45
C ALA A 237 -22.05 -10.57 9.48
N LYS A 238 -21.95 -9.66 8.50
CA LYS A 238 -23.07 -9.37 7.59
C LYS A 238 -23.38 -10.49 6.58
N HIS A 239 -22.48 -11.46 6.39
CA HIS A 239 -22.58 -12.42 5.28
C HIS A 239 -23.36 -13.69 5.60
N SER A 240 -23.33 -14.18 6.85
CA SER A 240 -24.10 -15.34 7.26
C SER A 240 -24.38 -15.32 8.76
N VAL A 241 -25.37 -16.11 9.19
CA VAL A 241 -25.69 -16.31 10.61
C VAL A 241 -24.51 -16.96 11.32
N ASP A 242 -23.90 -17.98 10.72
CA ASP A 242 -22.74 -18.68 11.30
C ASP A 242 -21.54 -17.72 11.53
N LEU A 243 -21.26 -16.84 10.55
CA LEU A 243 -20.22 -15.81 10.69
C LEU A 243 -20.56 -14.79 11.78
N ALA A 244 -21.84 -14.40 11.89
CA ALA A 244 -22.30 -13.52 12.95
C ALA A 244 -22.17 -14.19 14.34
N GLU A 245 -22.52 -15.46 14.47
CA GLU A 245 -22.39 -16.24 15.70
C GLU A 245 -20.92 -16.33 16.12
N MET A 246 -19.99 -16.64 15.21
CA MET A 246 -18.56 -16.65 15.52
C MET A 246 -18.04 -15.29 16.02
N VAL A 247 -18.57 -14.18 15.49
CA VAL A 247 -18.23 -12.83 15.97
C VAL A 247 -18.81 -12.56 17.36
N VAL A 248 -20.00 -13.08 17.67
CA VAL A 248 -20.65 -12.97 18.99
C VAL A 248 -19.91 -13.78 20.05
N GLU A 249 -19.51 -15.01 19.70
CA GLU A 249 -18.77 -15.93 20.58
C GLU A 249 -17.40 -15.39 20.99
N ALA A 250 -16.83 -14.46 20.23
CA ALA A 250 -15.60 -13.76 20.59
C ALA A 250 -15.77 -12.72 21.73
N GLU A 251 -16.93 -12.71 22.40
CA GLU A 251 -17.25 -11.88 23.57
C GLU A 251 -17.00 -10.37 23.36
N ILE A 252 -17.17 -9.88 22.14
CA ILE A 252 -16.88 -8.49 21.79
C ILE A 252 -17.93 -7.50 22.31
N PHE A 253 -19.17 -7.94 22.55
CA PHE A 253 -20.31 -7.06 22.83
C PHE A 253 -20.18 -6.22 24.12
N PRO A 254 -19.71 -6.76 25.27
CA PRO A 254 -19.43 -5.95 26.46
C PRO A 254 -18.46 -4.80 26.17
N ALA A 255 -17.43 -5.06 25.35
CA ALA A 255 -16.45 -4.05 24.96
C ALA A 255 -17.03 -3.05 23.95
N VAL A 256 -17.85 -3.51 22.98
CA VAL A 256 -18.58 -2.66 22.02
C VAL A 256 -19.48 -1.67 22.75
N LEU A 257 -20.30 -2.14 23.70
CA LEU A 257 -21.23 -1.32 24.48
C LEU A 257 -20.51 -0.24 25.30
N THR A 258 -19.31 -0.56 25.79
CA THR A 258 -18.46 0.41 26.52
C THR A 258 -17.91 1.50 25.61
N CYS A 259 -17.75 1.22 24.30
CA CYS A 259 -17.27 2.19 23.31
C CYS A 259 -18.36 3.09 22.72
N LEU A 260 -19.64 2.82 23.00
CA LEU A 260 -20.80 3.61 22.53
C LEU A 260 -21.20 4.75 23.49
N LYS A 261 -20.59 4.81 24.67
CA LYS A 261 -20.77 5.88 25.67
C LYS A 261 -19.78 7.01 25.42
#